data_AF-A0A7J6SNT3-F1
#
_entry.id   AF-A0A7J6SNT3-F1
#
_cell.length_a   1.000
_cell.length_b   1.000
_cell.length_c   1.000
_cell.angle_alpha   90.00
_cell.angle_beta   90.00
_cell.angle_gamma   90.00
#
_symmetry.space_group_name_H-M   'P 1'
#
loop_
_entity.id
_entity.type
_entity.pdbx_description
1 polymer ?
#
loop_
_entity_poly.entity_id
_entity_poly.type
_entity_poly.pdbx_seq_one_letter_code
_entity_poly.pdbx_strand_id
1 'polypeptide(L)'
;MSAWEAADEESTPAHHRARLHDPTSVRGVGVADDIGARPDMEDSYVFIDAFGGKSSSAFMAIYDGHGGRRCVDFVAKRLHEEVLKNLTLDPPPDLPDEGEKEKPGGPSPWATMTFTTAMSSGSTLHTRPQYVYATEALVNAYTQTDEAFRNELQSLEGGCTAVTCLVQYEFGGDRTLYCAHVGDSRAVLCRGRRALRLTS
;
A
#
# COMPACT_ATOMS: atom_id res chain seq x y z
N MET A 1 44.55 37.60 -1.12
CA MET A 1 43.23 38.16 -0.77
C MET A 1 42.47 38.29 -2.07
N SER A 2 41.41 37.54 -2.41
CA SER A 2 40.53 36.54 -1.76
C SER A 2 39.70 35.97 -2.94
N ALA A 3 39.71 34.68 -3.27
CA ALA A 3 39.08 33.53 -2.59
C ALA A 3 37.53 33.63 -2.53
N TRP A 4 36.86 32.96 -3.48
CA TRP A 4 35.51 32.33 -3.49
C TRP A 4 35.09 32.21 -4.98
N GLU A 5 35.38 31.16 -5.74
CA GLU A 5 34.95 29.75 -5.66
C GLU A 5 33.44 29.55 -5.51
N ALA A 6 32.87 28.98 -6.58
CA ALA A 6 31.68 28.14 -6.68
C ALA A 6 30.59 28.33 -5.62
N ALA A 7 29.49 28.97 -6.04
CA ALA A 7 28.19 28.82 -5.38
C ALA A 7 27.33 27.88 -6.24
N ASP A 8 27.41 26.60 -5.89
CA ASP A 8 26.32 25.63 -5.82
C ASP A 8 25.27 25.67 -6.95
N GLU A 9 25.53 24.86 -7.99
CA GLU A 9 24.48 24.05 -8.60
C GLU A 9 23.86 23.21 -7.48
N GLU A 10 22.81 23.74 -6.84
CA GLU A 10 21.99 22.98 -5.92
C GLU A 10 21.40 21.82 -6.71
N SER A 11 21.99 20.65 -6.48
CA SER A 11 21.69 19.41 -7.15
C SER A 11 20.19 19.14 -7.01
N THR A 12 19.45 19.23 -8.10
CA THR A 12 18.19 18.49 -8.24
C THR A 12 18.45 17.07 -7.74
N PRO A 13 17.71 16.55 -6.75
CA PRO A 13 17.94 15.20 -6.26
C PRO A 13 17.86 14.29 -7.47
N ALA A 14 18.97 13.62 -7.77
CA ALA A 14 19.04 12.68 -8.86
C ALA A 14 17.91 11.68 -8.62
N HIS A 15 16.86 11.73 -9.45
CA HIS A 15 15.95 10.62 -9.60
C HIS A 15 16.84 9.44 -9.95
N HIS A 16 17.12 8.62 -8.96
CA HIS A 16 17.94 7.45 -9.07
C HIS A 16 17.22 6.57 -10.09
N ARG A 17 17.62 6.66 -11.37
CA ARG A 17 17.36 5.64 -12.38
C ARG A 17 18.19 4.43 -11.96
N ALA A 18 17.84 3.85 -10.82
CA ALA A 18 18.27 2.53 -10.46
C ALA A 18 17.94 1.68 -11.67
N ARG A 19 18.95 0.99 -12.22
CA ARG A 19 18.70 -0.13 -13.12
C ARG A 19 17.78 -1.05 -12.33
N LEU A 20 16.48 -1.00 -12.61
CA LEU A 20 15.49 -1.82 -11.96
C LEU A 20 15.95 -3.26 -12.20
N HIS A 21 16.27 -3.98 -11.13
CA HIS A 21 16.26 -5.43 -11.22
C HIS A 21 14.89 -5.82 -11.78
N ASP A 22 14.85 -6.80 -12.68
CA ASP A 22 13.59 -7.30 -13.20
C ASP A 22 12.70 -7.68 -12.02
N PRO A 23 11.50 -7.08 -11.89
CA PRO A 23 10.64 -7.36 -10.76
C PRO A 23 10.26 -8.84 -10.74
N THR A 24 10.20 -9.40 -9.54
CA THR A 24 9.93 -10.82 -9.30
C THR A 24 8.44 -11.09 -9.15
N SER A 25 7.70 -10.14 -8.57
CA SER A 25 6.27 -10.30 -8.27
C SER A 25 5.34 -9.86 -9.40
N VAL A 26 5.87 -9.06 -10.35
CA VAL A 26 5.16 -8.53 -11.53
C VAL A 26 6.06 -8.62 -12.74
N ARG A 27 5.49 -8.65 -13.95
CA ARG A 27 6.26 -8.74 -15.20
C ARG A 27 7.00 -7.44 -15.56
N GLY A 28 6.53 -6.31 -15.06
CA GLY A 28 7.09 -4.99 -15.33
C GLY A 28 6.28 -3.90 -14.66
N VAL A 29 6.93 -2.76 -14.44
CA VAL A 29 6.30 -1.55 -13.90
C VAL A 29 6.73 -0.36 -14.74
N GLY A 30 5.83 0.59 -14.92
CA GLY A 30 6.09 1.86 -15.58
C GLY A 30 5.40 2.97 -14.82
N VAL A 31 6.11 4.07 -14.60
CA VAL A 31 5.60 5.23 -13.87
C VAL A 31 6.03 6.50 -14.61
N ALA A 32 5.15 7.49 -14.61
CA ALA A 32 5.41 8.83 -15.11
C ALA A 32 4.62 9.82 -14.26
N ASP A 33 5.26 10.93 -13.93
CA ASP A 33 4.73 12.04 -13.16
C ASP A 33 5.22 13.37 -13.77
N ASP A 34 4.42 14.43 -13.62
CA ASP A 34 4.72 15.76 -14.13
C ASP A 34 4.03 16.80 -13.22
N ILE A 35 4.77 17.83 -12.84
CA ILE A 35 4.25 18.97 -12.05
C ILE A 35 3.19 19.76 -12.83
N GLY A 36 3.26 19.73 -14.16
CA GLY A 36 2.37 20.49 -15.03
C GLY A 36 2.42 21.99 -14.74
N ALA A 37 1.25 22.62 -14.58
CA ALA A 37 1.12 24.06 -14.35
C ALA A 37 1.19 24.46 -12.86
N ARG A 38 1.44 23.52 -11.95
CA ARG A 38 1.47 23.79 -10.51
C ARG A 38 2.81 24.43 -10.11
N PRO A 39 2.82 25.31 -9.09
CA PRO A 39 4.05 25.86 -8.56
C PRO A 39 4.89 24.82 -7.80
N ASP A 40 4.21 23.86 -7.15
CA ASP A 40 4.81 22.84 -6.31
C ASP A 40 4.30 21.44 -6.71
N MET A 41 5.19 20.44 -6.70
CA MET A 41 4.87 19.05 -6.99
C MET A 41 4.44 18.35 -5.70
N GLU A 42 3.13 18.14 -5.51
CA GLU A 42 2.58 17.48 -4.32
C GLU A 42 2.23 16.00 -4.53
N ASP A 43 2.48 15.43 -5.71
CA ASP A 43 2.23 14.01 -5.94
C ASP A 43 3.43 13.15 -5.51
N SER A 44 3.16 11.88 -5.22
CA SER A 44 4.18 10.86 -5.04
C SER A 44 3.61 9.47 -5.32
N TYR A 45 4.50 8.50 -5.48
CA TYR A 45 4.15 7.10 -5.65
C TYR A 45 5.15 6.22 -4.93
N VAL A 46 4.72 4.99 -4.63
CA VAL A 46 5.58 3.94 -4.06
C VAL A 46 5.38 2.67 -4.86
N PHE A 47 6.46 2.02 -5.24
CA PHE A 47 6.46 0.66 -5.74
C PHE A 47 7.53 -0.15 -5.03
N ILE A 48 7.13 -1.26 -4.41
CA ILE A 48 8.00 -2.18 -3.69
C ILE A 48 7.74 -3.58 -4.23
N ASP A 49 8.70 -4.09 -5.00
CA ASP A 49 8.76 -5.50 -5.38
C ASP A 49 9.22 -6.37 -4.19
N ALA A 50 8.93 -7.66 -4.25
CA ALA A 50 9.25 -8.62 -3.21
C ALA A 50 8.78 -8.16 -1.81
N PHE A 51 7.59 -7.56 -1.73
CA PHE A 51 7.12 -6.86 -0.54
C PHE A 51 7.03 -7.79 0.67
N GLY A 52 7.66 -7.40 1.78
CA GLY A 52 7.85 -8.24 2.96
C GLY A 52 8.84 -9.39 2.77
N GLY A 53 9.79 -9.26 1.83
CA GLY A 53 10.75 -10.31 1.48
C GLY A 53 10.15 -11.45 0.65
N LYS A 54 8.91 -11.32 0.19
CA LYS A 54 8.19 -12.35 -0.56
C LYS A 54 8.22 -12.02 -2.04
N SER A 55 9.00 -12.75 -2.86
CA SER A 55 9.14 -12.53 -4.31
C SER A 55 7.81 -12.60 -5.09
N SER A 56 6.76 -13.14 -4.50
CA SER A 56 5.44 -13.25 -5.08
C SER A 56 4.50 -12.10 -4.69
N SER A 57 5.00 -11.14 -3.92
CA SER A 57 4.25 -10.02 -3.33
C SER A 57 4.78 -8.68 -3.82
N ALA A 58 3.88 -7.73 -4.06
CA ALA A 58 4.23 -6.35 -4.41
C ALA A 58 3.29 -5.37 -3.73
N PHE A 59 3.85 -4.22 -3.34
CA PHE A 59 3.08 -3.07 -2.88
C PHE A 59 3.22 -1.91 -3.86
N MET A 60 2.09 -1.28 -4.17
CA MET A 60 1.98 -0.14 -5.07
C MET A 60 1.14 0.93 -4.39
N ALA A 61 1.50 2.19 -4.51
CA ALA A 61 0.70 3.30 -4.04
C ALA A 61 0.89 4.56 -4.89
N ILE A 62 -0.16 5.38 -4.95
CA ILE A 62 -0.13 6.75 -5.47
C ILE A 62 -0.76 7.65 -4.42
N TYR A 63 -0.17 8.84 -4.27
CA TYR A 63 -0.58 9.88 -3.34
C TYR A 63 -0.68 11.21 -4.10
N ASP A 64 -1.81 11.90 -3.96
CA ASP A 64 -2.05 13.25 -4.49
C ASP A 64 -2.22 14.18 -3.29
N GLY A 65 -1.27 15.08 -3.09
CA GLY A 65 -1.22 15.98 -1.94
C GLY A 65 -1.99 17.27 -2.13
N HIS A 66 -2.42 17.86 -1.02
CA HIS A 66 -2.94 19.21 -0.99
C HIS A 66 -2.51 19.94 0.29
N GLY A 67 -2.22 21.23 0.18
CA GLY A 67 -1.91 22.08 1.35
C GLY A 67 -0.53 21.82 1.96
N GLY A 68 0.42 21.37 1.15
CA GLY A 68 1.81 21.10 1.53
C GLY A 68 2.23 19.65 1.26
N ARG A 69 3.49 19.46 0.86
CA ARG A 69 4.12 18.13 0.63
C ARG A 69 4.22 17.25 1.89
N ARG A 70 4.10 17.83 3.09
CA ARG A 70 4.40 17.14 4.36
C ARG A 70 3.61 15.85 4.55
N CYS A 71 2.33 15.83 4.18
CA CYS A 71 1.50 14.62 4.29
C CYS A 71 1.98 13.53 3.33
N VAL A 72 2.25 13.90 2.08
CA VAL A 72 2.72 13.00 1.02
C VAL A 72 4.06 12.37 1.39
N ASP A 73 5.02 13.18 1.86
CA ASP A 73 6.33 12.70 2.31
C ASP A 73 6.21 11.72 3.48
N PHE A 74 5.29 12.00 4.41
CA PHE A 74 5.02 11.13 5.55
C PHE A 74 4.42 9.80 5.11
N VAL A 75 3.32 9.81 4.34
CA VAL A 75 2.64 8.57 3.94
C VAL A 75 3.50 7.72 2.99
N ALA A 76 4.26 8.34 2.09
CA ALA A 76 5.15 7.62 1.18
C ALA A 76 6.23 6.85 1.93
N LYS A 77 6.72 7.41 3.04
CA LYS A 77 7.69 6.75 3.91
C LYS A 77 7.06 5.69 4.83
N ARG A 78 5.82 5.90 5.29
CA ARG A 78 5.29 5.15 6.43
C ARG A 78 4.21 4.12 6.10
N LEU A 79 3.31 4.39 5.17
CA LEU A 79 2.10 3.59 4.97
C LEU A 79 2.43 2.12 4.64
N HIS A 80 3.40 1.90 3.76
CA HIS A 80 3.82 0.55 3.37
C HIS A 80 4.48 -0.23 4.52
N GLU A 81 5.17 0.45 5.45
CA GLU A 81 5.72 -0.20 6.64
C GLU A 81 4.61 -0.65 7.57
N GLU A 82 3.59 0.19 7.78
CA GLU A 82 2.43 -0.19 8.60
C GLU A 82 1.64 -1.34 7.96
N VAL A 83 1.47 -1.33 6.63
CA VAL A 83 0.87 -2.46 5.92
C VAL A 83 1.67 -3.74 6.17
N LEU A 84 3.01 -3.69 6.06
CA LEU A 84 3.85 -4.86 6.31
C LEU A 84 3.74 -5.37 7.75
N LYS A 85 3.79 -4.49 8.76
CA LYS A 85 3.65 -4.87 10.17
C LYS A 85 2.32 -5.57 10.44
N ASN A 86 1.23 -5.03 9.90
CA ASN A 86 -0.10 -5.60 10.09
C ASN A 86 -0.32 -6.91 9.30
N LEU A 87 0.43 -7.14 8.21
CA LEU A 87 0.44 -8.41 7.46
C LEU A 87 1.27 -9.51 8.13
N THR A 88 2.24 -9.17 8.99
CA THR A 88 3.10 -10.14 9.69
C THR A 88 2.46 -10.74 10.95
N LEU A 89 1.21 -10.38 11.26
CA LEU A 89 0.43 -11.08 12.27
C LEU A 89 0.08 -12.46 11.69
N ASP A 90 0.64 -13.51 12.29
CA ASP A 90 0.82 -14.84 11.69
C ASP A 90 -0.42 -15.40 10.96
N PRO A 91 -0.23 -16.23 9.90
CA PRO A 91 -1.32 -16.98 9.29
C PRO A 91 -1.89 -18.08 10.20
N PRO A 92 -3.12 -18.57 9.95
CA PRO A 92 -3.69 -19.68 10.70
C PRO A 92 -2.82 -20.93 10.61
N PRO A 93 -2.48 -21.58 11.75
CA PRO A 93 -1.94 -22.92 11.74
C PRO A 93 -3.05 -23.88 11.31
N ASP A 94 -2.74 -24.65 10.27
CA ASP A 94 -3.37 -25.88 9.81
C ASP A 94 -4.90 -25.83 9.64
N LEU A 95 -5.36 -25.52 8.43
CA LEU A 95 -6.55 -26.20 7.94
C LEU A 95 -6.21 -27.69 7.83
N PRO A 96 -7.10 -28.59 8.29
CA PRO A 96 -6.88 -30.02 8.10
C PRO A 96 -6.64 -30.29 6.60
N ASP A 97 -5.78 -31.25 6.32
CA ASP A 97 -5.53 -31.81 4.98
C ASP A 97 -6.84 -32.37 4.40
N GLU A 98 -7.69 -31.48 3.89
CA GLU A 98 -8.86 -31.84 3.11
C GLU A 98 -8.34 -32.21 1.73
N GLY A 99 -7.88 -33.46 1.63
CA GLY A 99 -7.27 -34.04 0.45
C GLY A 99 -8.03 -33.67 -0.83
N GLU A 100 -7.26 -33.35 -1.86
CA GLU A 100 -7.63 -33.09 -3.25
C GLU A 100 -9.12 -33.32 -3.58
N LYS A 101 -9.98 -32.36 -3.26
CA LYS A 101 -11.30 -32.25 -3.88
C LYS A 101 -11.26 -31.07 -4.83
N GLU A 102 -11.53 -31.36 -6.10
CA GLU A 102 -11.56 -30.38 -7.19
C GLU A 102 -12.31 -29.12 -6.75
N LYS A 103 -11.60 -27.98 -6.76
CA LYS A 103 -12.18 -26.67 -6.43
C LYS A 103 -13.35 -26.38 -7.39
N PRO A 104 -14.57 -26.09 -6.94
CA PRO A 104 -15.58 -25.51 -7.81
C PRO A 104 -15.07 -24.14 -8.29
N GLY A 105 -15.11 -23.90 -9.61
CA GLY A 105 -14.50 -22.76 -10.31
C GLY A 105 -15.16 -21.39 -10.05
N GLY A 106 -15.35 -21.02 -8.78
CA GLY A 106 -15.79 -19.69 -8.35
C GLY A 106 -14.72 -18.98 -7.53
N PRO A 107 -14.84 -17.65 -7.34
CA PRO A 107 -14.02 -16.95 -6.35
C PRO A 107 -14.20 -17.65 -5.00
N SER A 108 -13.09 -17.88 -4.32
CA SER A 108 -13.10 -18.57 -3.03
C SER A 108 -14.12 -17.92 -2.08
N PRO A 109 -14.93 -18.71 -1.34
CA PRO A 109 -15.96 -18.20 -0.43
C PRO A 109 -15.46 -17.16 0.59
N TRP A 110 -14.15 -17.12 0.86
CA TRP A 110 -13.54 -16.18 1.81
C TRP A 110 -13.27 -14.77 1.23
N ALA A 111 -13.38 -14.57 -0.09
CA ALA A 111 -13.18 -13.26 -0.74
C ALA A 111 -14.34 -12.26 -0.56
N THR A 112 -15.40 -12.63 0.18
CA THR A 112 -16.57 -11.77 0.39
C THR A 112 -17.06 -11.87 1.84
N MET A 113 -16.30 -11.33 2.78
CA MET A 113 -16.88 -10.86 4.05
C MET A 113 -16.50 -9.40 4.28
N THR A 114 -17.50 -8.53 4.11
CA THR A 114 -17.45 -7.16 4.60
C THR A 114 -17.74 -7.22 6.10
N PHE A 115 -16.72 -7.06 6.95
CA PHE A 115 -16.93 -6.99 8.39
C PHE A 115 -17.11 -5.53 8.82
N THR A 116 -18.33 -5.18 9.22
CA THR A 116 -18.62 -3.99 10.02
C THR A 116 -18.34 -4.34 11.48
N THR A 117 -17.18 -3.95 12.02
CA THR A 117 -16.88 -4.17 13.44
C THR A 117 -17.63 -3.17 14.32
N ALA A 118 -18.70 -3.62 14.97
CA ALA A 118 -19.24 -2.97 16.15
C ALA A 118 -18.43 -3.43 17.37
N MET A 119 -17.74 -2.49 18.02
CA MET A 119 -17.05 -2.73 19.30
C MET A 119 -18.10 -2.86 20.41
N SER A 120 -18.19 -4.02 21.08
CA SER A 120 -18.91 -4.18 22.34
C SER A 120 -17.96 -4.66 23.42
N SER A 121 -17.89 -3.88 24.48
CA SER A 121 -16.99 -4.01 25.63
C SER A 121 -17.29 -5.26 26.47
N GLY A 122 -16.26 -6.04 26.77
CA GLY A 122 -16.18 -6.88 27.97
C GLY A 122 -16.22 -8.40 27.75
N SER A 123 -15.05 -9.05 27.79
CA SER A 123 -14.82 -10.23 28.63
C SER A 123 -13.33 -10.64 28.57
N THR A 124 -12.79 -11.05 29.72
CA THR A 124 -11.43 -11.58 29.88
C THR A 124 -11.32 -12.92 29.14
N LEU A 125 -10.75 -12.92 27.93
CA LEU A 125 -10.47 -14.10 27.13
C LEU A 125 -8.98 -14.13 26.76
N HIS A 126 -8.38 -15.31 26.86
CA HIS A 126 -7.00 -15.59 26.46
C HIS A 126 -6.69 -14.92 25.12
N THR A 127 -5.74 -13.98 25.10
CA THR A 127 -5.30 -13.26 23.90
C THR A 127 -4.53 -14.20 22.99
N ARG A 128 -5.24 -15.00 22.21
CA ARG A 128 -4.69 -15.61 21.00
C ARG A 128 -4.42 -14.49 19.99
N PRO A 129 -3.28 -14.47 19.29
CA PRO A 129 -3.05 -13.50 18.23
C PRO A 129 -4.19 -13.61 17.22
N GLN A 130 -4.91 -12.50 17.02
CA GLN A 130 -5.96 -12.40 16.01
C GLN A 130 -5.28 -12.38 14.64
N TYR A 131 -5.68 -13.32 13.79
CA TYR A 131 -5.29 -13.37 12.39
C TYR A 131 -5.79 -12.12 11.69
N VAL A 132 -4.90 -11.40 11.00
CA VAL A 132 -5.26 -10.17 10.28
C VAL A 132 -5.21 -10.45 8.79
N TYR A 133 -6.39 -10.44 8.14
CA TYR A 133 -6.49 -10.57 6.69
C TYR A 133 -5.86 -9.36 6.01
N ALA A 134 -5.40 -9.49 4.76
CA ALA A 134 -4.80 -8.38 4.01
C ALA A 134 -5.71 -7.13 3.95
N THR A 135 -7.03 -7.30 3.90
CA THR A 135 -8.01 -6.22 4.00
C THR A 135 -7.96 -5.49 5.34
N GLU A 136 -7.92 -6.23 6.44
CA GLU A 136 -7.80 -5.68 7.79
C GLU A 136 -6.43 -5.04 8.00
N ALA A 137 -5.36 -5.64 7.47
CA ALA A 137 -4.02 -5.07 7.53
C ALA A 137 -3.95 -3.71 6.82
N LEU A 138 -4.62 -3.58 5.66
CA LEU A 138 -4.74 -2.31 4.95
C LEU A 138 -5.53 -1.27 5.77
N VAL A 139 -6.69 -1.65 6.32
CA VAL A 139 -7.51 -0.73 7.17
C VAL A 139 -6.73 -0.25 8.39
N ASN A 140 -6.07 -1.17 9.09
CA ASN A 140 -5.27 -0.87 10.26
C ASN A 140 -4.08 0.03 9.90
N ALA A 141 -3.41 -0.25 8.79
CA ALA A 141 -2.28 0.55 8.34
C ALA A 141 -2.68 1.98 7.97
N TYR A 142 -3.80 2.19 7.29
CA TYR A 142 -4.30 3.54 6.99
C TYR A 142 -4.62 4.30 8.29
N THR A 143 -5.33 3.66 9.22
CA THR A 143 -5.69 4.27 10.51
C THR A 143 -4.46 4.63 11.34
N GLN A 144 -3.52 3.69 11.48
CA GLN A 144 -2.28 3.89 12.23
C GLN A 144 -1.39 4.96 11.59
N THR A 145 -1.34 5.02 10.25
CA THR A 145 -0.57 6.05 9.55
C THR A 145 -1.18 7.44 9.74
N ASP A 146 -2.51 7.57 9.70
CA ASP A 146 -3.22 8.83 9.96
C ASP A 146 -3.03 9.30 11.41
N GLU A 147 -3.15 8.39 12.38
CA GLU A 147 -2.87 8.69 13.79
C GLU A 147 -1.42 9.12 14.02
N ALA A 148 -0.45 8.43 13.39
CA ALA A 148 0.96 8.78 13.48
C ALA A 148 1.22 10.16 12.85
N PHE A 149 0.64 10.46 11.68
CA PHE A 149 0.75 11.76 11.03
C PHE A 149 0.26 12.89 11.96
N ARG A 150 -0.92 12.70 12.56
CA ARG A 150 -1.53 13.66 13.51
C ARG A 150 -0.65 13.89 14.74
N ASN A 151 -0.05 12.83 15.28
CA ASN A 151 0.70 12.89 16.52
C ASN A 151 2.14 13.43 16.33
N GLU A 152 2.83 13.00 15.26
CA GLU A 152 4.24 13.31 15.05
C GLU A 152 4.46 14.70 14.46
N LEU A 153 3.62 15.10 13.48
CA LEU A 153 3.84 16.37 12.79
C LEU A 153 3.10 17.55 13.43
N GLN A 154 2.21 17.29 14.39
CA GLN A 154 1.39 18.27 15.12
C GLN A 154 0.79 19.35 14.19
N SER A 155 0.55 18.97 12.93
CA SER A 155 0.14 19.86 11.85
C SER A 155 -1.24 19.41 11.40
N LEU A 156 -2.19 20.35 11.42
CA LEU A 156 -3.47 20.18 10.74
C LEU A 156 -3.42 20.71 9.30
N GLU A 157 -2.25 21.19 8.86
CA GLU A 157 -2.06 21.72 7.52
C GLU A 157 -1.74 20.60 6.54
N GLY A 158 -2.57 20.56 5.49
CA GLY A 158 -2.43 19.67 4.36
C GLY A 158 -2.99 18.26 4.60
N GLY A 159 -3.02 17.50 3.50
CA GLY A 159 -3.49 16.13 3.44
C GLY A 159 -3.08 15.51 2.13
N CYS A 160 -3.41 14.24 1.93
CA CYS A 160 -3.28 13.61 0.64
C CYS A 160 -4.37 12.57 0.42
N THR A 161 -4.68 12.32 -0.84
CA THR A 161 -5.32 11.08 -1.24
C THR A 161 -4.33 9.92 -1.11
N ALA A 162 -4.86 8.71 -1.06
CA ALA A 162 -4.07 7.50 -1.17
C ALA A 162 -4.84 6.43 -1.93
N VAL A 163 -4.19 5.80 -2.90
CA VAL A 163 -4.65 4.55 -3.52
C VAL A 163 -3.53 3.56 -3.40
N THR A 164 -3.77 2.44 -2.73
CA THR A 164 -2.80 1.35 -2.58
C THR A 164 -3.30 0.09 -3.28
N CYS A 165 -2.37 -0.64 -3.89
CA CYS A 165 -2.58 -1.93 -4.49
C CYS A 165 -1.57 -2.92 -3.91
N LEU A 166 -2.06 -4.03 -3.36
CA LEU A 166 -1.25 -5.08 -2.77
C LEU A 166 -1.48 -6.38 -3.55
N VAL A 167 -0.43 -6.86 -4.17
CA VAL A 167 -0.41 -8.17 -4.84
C VAL A 167 0.10 -9.19 -3.84
N GLN A 168 -0.64 -10.27 -3.61
CA GLN A 168 -0.21 -11.38 -2.76
C GLN A 168 -0.70 -12.72 -3.30
N TYR A 169 -0.04 -13.78 -2.87
CA TYR A 169 -0.54 -15.14 -2.99
C TYR A 169 -1.28 -15.53 -1.72
N GLU A 170 -2.45 -16.10 -1.92
CA GLU A 170 -3.33 -16.55 -0.86
C GLU A 170 -3.17 -18.03 -0.56
N PHE A 171 -3.72 -18.44 0.58
CA PHE A 171 -3.90 -19.85 0.88
C PHE A 171 -4.70 -20.51 -0.24
N GLY A 172 -4.12 -21.56 -0.83
CA GLY A 172 -4.65 -22.23 -2.02
C GLY A 172 -3.99 -21.83 -3.33
N GLY A 173 -2.97 -20.97 -3.31
CA GLY A 173 -2.08 -20.67 -4.44
C GLY A 173 -2.62 -19.61 -5.42
N ASP A 174 -3.77 -19.03 -5.12
CA ASP A 174 -4.39 -18.01 -5.96
C ASP A 174 -3.72 -16.65 -5.73
N ARG A 175 -3.44 -15.94 -6.82
CA ARG A 175 -2.85 -14.59 -6.77
C ARG A 175 -3.97 -13.55 -6.69
N THR A 176 -3.97 -12.79 -5.61
CA THR A 176 -4.99 -11.78 -5.31
C THR A 176 -4.39 -10.37 -5.40
N LEU A 177 -5.18 -9.45 -5.93
CA LEU A 177 -4.88 -8.02 -5.94
C LEU A 177 -5.88 -7.34 -4.99
N TYR A 178 -5.38 -6.84 -3.87
CA TYR A 178 -6.13 -6.00 -2.95
C TYR A 178 -5.96 -4.55 -3.35
N CYS A 179 -7.03 -3.77 -3.20
CA CYS A 179 -7.03 -2.33 -3.41
C CYS A 179 -7.64 -1.66 -2.19
N ALA A 180 -7.00 -0.63 -1.66
CA ALA A 180 -7.57 0.27 -0.65
C ALA A 180 -7.38 1.71 -1.13
N HIS A 181 -8.34 2.59 -0.83
CA HIS A 181 -8.25 3.99 -1.22
C HIS A 181 -8.98 4.93 -0.27
N VAL A 182 -8.48 6.16 -0.18
CA VAL A 182 -9.11 7.31 0.45
C VAL A 182 -8.85 8.54 -0.42
N GLY A 183 -9.90 9.31 -0.70
CA GLY A 183 -9.82 10.47 -1.61
C GLY A 183 -10.31 10.13 -3.02
N ASP A 184 -9.90 10.94 -4.00
CA ASP A 184 -10.41 10.92 -5.38
C ASP A 184 -9.41 10.41 -6.44
N SER A 185 -8.20 10.03 -6.03
CA SER A 185 -7.30 9.17 -6.80
C SER A 185 -7.95 7.82 -7.12
N ARG A 186 -7.55 7.17 -8.23
CA ARG A 186 -8.22 5.94 -8.69
C ARG A 186 -7.28 4.85 -9.19
N ALA A 187 -7.69 3.60 -8.96
CA ALA A 187 -7.11 2.41 -9.60
C ALA A 187 -8.10 1.75 -10.57
N VAL A 188 -7.58 1.30 -11.71
CA VAL A 188 -8.32 0.60 -12.75
C VAL A 188 -7.55 -0.63 -13.20
N LEU A 189 -8.19 -1.80 -13.15
CA LEU A 189 -7.65 -3.05 -13.66
C LEU A 189 -8.16 -3.31 -15.08
N CYS A 190 -7.25 -3.52 -16.03
CA CYS A 190 -7.61 -4.04 -17.34
C CYS A 190 -7.52 -5.57 -17.36
N ARG A 191 -8.64 -6.26 -17.61
CA ARG A 191 -8.67 -7.73 -17.75
C ARG A 191 -9.59 -8.12 -18.90
N GLY A 192 -9.10 -8.97 -19.81
CA GLY A 192 -9.91 -9.44 -20.95
C GLY A 192 -10.41 -8.32 -21.85
N ARG A 193 -9.58 -7.28 -22.10
CA ARG A 193 -9.94 -6.06 -22.86
C ARG A 193 -11.06 -5.22 -22.23
N ARG A 194 -11.28 -5.36 -20.92
CA ARG A 194 -12.26 -4.57 -20.16
C ARG A 194 -11.57 -3.81 -19.04
N ALA A 195 -11.92 -2.54 -18.90
CA ALA A 195 -11.54 -1.73 -17.74
C ALA A 195 -12.49 -2.04 -16.57
N LEU A 196 -11.92 -2.41 -15.44
CA LEU A 196 -12.60 -2.68 -14.18
C LEU A 196 -12.15 -1.62 -13.18
N ARG A 197 -13.04 -0.74 -12.78
CA ARG A 197 -12.79 0.24 -11.72
C ARG A 197 -12.59 -0.53 -10.40
N LEU A 198 -11.46 -0.31 -9.73
CA LEU A 198 -11.17 -0.93 -8.43
C LEU A 198 -11.57 -0.04 -7.25
N THR A 199 -11.59 1.27 -7.44
CA THR A 199 -11.87 2.29 -6.42
C THR A 199 -13.16 3.04 -6.78
N SER A 200 -14.08 3.22 -5.82
CA SER A 200 -15.41 3.84 -6.05
C SER A 200 -15.35 5.34 -6.29
#